data_AF-A0A397W333-F1
#
_entry.id   AF-A0A397W333-F1
#
_cell.length_a   1.000
_cell.length_b   1.000
_cell.length_c   1.000
_cell.angle_alpha   90.00
_cell.angle_beta   90.00
_cell.angle_gamma   90.00
#
_symmetry.space_group_name_H-M   'P 1'
#
loop_
_entity.id
_entity.type
_entity.pdbx_description
1 polymer ?
#
loop_
_entity_poly.entity_id
_entity_poly.type
_entity_poly.pdbx_seq_one_letter_code
_entity_poly.pdbx_strand_id
1 'polypeptide(L)'
;MSYTQQYEDIFVPTPLPHEPSDNLKEPVTYTPNYFSEVFKFFGTIKNWDDYARLFFVVWNSEPDIYNALREFYWESSIIQNAIENIILHGGYGYRCDIIGNYFINYNKSIESKDTELRNDVINEIINHLHVNHSFPSSNQSIISYMDPEQRGLLRLTCIFGIQSSTYAQYAIYITSYEHMIKFHLMLDENGSYPYVQNVPKVRKVRKVRNVQNEQNIQNIHNVHNVHNVHNVHNVHNIQNDQSEQIMALEKKNEELANELEKLQDEIERSHQEVERLRDEAANHQVKLGNAMNFSWKDDDPNHPCQLMKEIEFLQRELSAFTNVKGSPKISQIKINIQAANELFKKYKCSITYDGPQMKSILGAVLQRHIFEFIYREISNYFDDQHGYSFCEITNLPNDLLEVGIIKKTKDLINLTNRFSKVNRGNDEYTNILPIKIRQQIYAALSNRGFANRDHPLIQKIVKDLLELMDKYRTIESNQKKTQLPSEAKDLVYRIMKLFHFRMYTQELPPKVLFYESGDIFDIEIMDEIISSLGDSEECDIEICAFPAVAIMMNDNSNYSYDRVITKAQVILRPRVDYADNFS
;
A
#
# COMPACT_ATOMS: atom_id res chain seq x y z
N MET A 1 -67.76 24.71 -0.65
CA MET A 1 -66.72 25.45 0.08
C MET A 1 -65.44 24.62 -0.02
N SER A 2 -64.64 24.63 -1.09
CA SER A 2 -64.39 25.64 -2.14
C SER A 2 -63.97 27.00 -1.56
N TYR A 3 -62.96 27.70 -2.10
CA TYR A 3 -62.32 27.64 -3.43
C TYR A 3 -60.88 27.03 -3.36
N THR A 4 -60.11 26.64 -4.41
CA THR A 4 -59.82 27.18 -5.77
C THR A 4 -59.23 28.62 -5.77
N GLN A 5 -58.46 29.15 -6.73
CA GLN A 5 -57.81 28.71 -7.98
C GLN A 5 -56.59 29.68 -8.21
N GLN A 6 -55.54 29.43 -8.97
CA GLN A 6 -55.14 28.27 -9.81
C GLN A 6 -53.66 27.93 -9.47
N TYR A 7 -52.61 27.75 -10.30
CA TYR A 7 -52.37 27.82 -11.75
C TYR A 7 -51.46 26.64 -12.19
N GLU A 8 -51.72 26.12 -13.38
CA GLU A 8 -50.75 25.44 -14.26
C GLU A 8 -50.48 26.39 -15.43
N ASP A 9 -49.29 26.38 -16.03
CA ASP A 9 -49.17 26.66 -17.48
C ASP A 9 -47.85 26.16 -18.09
N ILE A 10 -48.01 25.32 -19.12
CA ILE A 10 -47.20 25.21 -20.35
C ILE A 10 -45.69 24.89 -20.23
N PHE A 11 -45.35 23.69 -20.73
CA PHE A 11 -44.03 23.32 -21.24
C PHE A 11 -43.64 24.19 -22.46
N VAL A 12 -42.50 24.91 -22.38
CA VAL A 12 -41.67 25.25 -23.54
C VAL A 12 -40.20 25.03 -23.16
N PRO A 13 -39.48 24.06 -23.76
CA PRO A 13 -38.05 23.94 -23.56
C PRO A 13 -37.32 25.04 -24.34
N THR A 14 -36.58 25.89 -23.62
CA THR A 14 -35.69 26.88 -24.23
C THR A 14 -34.61 26.16 -25.07
N PRO A 15 -34.30 26.60 -26.30
CA PRO A 15 -33.25 25.96 -27.09
C PRO A 15 -31.89 26.00 -26.38
N LEU A 16 -31.19 24.87 -26.37
CA LEU A 16 -29.76 24.83 -26.06
C LEU A 16 -29.01 25.70 -27.09
N PRO A 17 -27.93 26.42 -26.71
CA PRO A 17 -27.08 27.10 -27.68
C PRO A 17 -26.54 26.09 -28.69
N HIS A 18 -26.61 26.42 -29.98
CA HIS A 18 -26.10 25.55 -31.03
C HIS A 18 -24.60 25.26 -30.83
N GLU A 19 -24.25 23.98 -30.80
CA GLU A 19 -22.86 23.54 -30.96
C GLU A 19 -22.35 23.99 -32.35
N PRO A 20 -21.16 24.62 -32.44
CA PRO A 20 -20.53 24.86 -33.73
C PRO A 20 -20.04 23.53 -34.31
N SER A 21 -20.60 23.15 -35.46
CA SER A 21 -20.34 21.90 -36.16
C SER A 21 -18.87 21.66 -36.52
N ASP A 22 -18.44 20.41 -36.40
CA ASP A 22 -17.41 19.77 -37.23
C ASP A 22 -16.15 20.59 -37.56
N ASN A 23 -15.42 21.01 -36.52
CA ASN A 23 -13.96 21.14 -36.64
C ASN A 23 -13.32 19.79 -36.34
N LEU A 24 -12.53 19.30 -37.31
CA LEU A 24 -11.78 18.05 -37.25
C LEU A 24 -10.97 17.96 -35.95
N LYS A 25 -11.35 17.04 -35.05
CA LYS A 25 -10.44 16.62 -33.99
C LYS A 25 -9.29 15.86 -34.63
N GLU A 26 -8.08 16.38 -34.48
CA GLU A 26 -6.86 15.65 -34.77
C GLU A 26 -6.87 14.31 -34.00
N PRO A 27 -6.33 13.23 -34.58
CA PRO A 27 -6.35 11.93 -33.92
C PRO A 27 -5.58 12.01 -32.59
N VAL A 28 -6.25 11.70 -31.49
CA VAL A 28 -5.59 11.53 -30.18
C VAL A 28 -4.61 10.37 -30.31
N THR A 29 -3.33 10.70 -30.49
CA THR A 29 -2.25 9.72 -30.59
C THR A 29 -2.14 8.99 -29.27
N TYR A 30 -2.60 7.73 -29.25
CA TYR A 30 -2.44 6.83 -28.12
C TYR A 30 -0.95 6.58 -27.88
N THR A 31 -0.35 7.31 -26.95
CA THR A 31 1.03 7.06 -26.49
C THR A 31 1.04 5.71 -25.78
N PRO A 32 1.83 4.71 -26.23
CA PRO A 32 1.87 3.42 -25.56
C PRO A 32 2.41 3.57 -24.14
N ASN A 33 1.81 2.87 -23.18
CA ASN A 33 2.21 2.94 -21.76
C ASN A 33 3.48 2.11 -21.51
N TYR A 34 4.61 2.59 -22.03
CA TYR A 34 5.93 1.99 -21.84
C TYR A 34 6.44 2.10 -20.39
N PHE A 35 5.85 2.98 -19.56
CA PHE A 35 6.22 3.13 -18.16
C PHE A 35 6.10 1.80 -17.39
N SER A 36 5.07 0.99 -17.66
CA SER A 36 4.92 -0.33 -17.05
C SER A 36 6.06 -1.30 -17.40
N GLU A 37 6.64 -1.20 -18.59
CA GLU A 37 7.73 -2.08 -19.05
C GLU A 37 9.06 -1.74 -18.36
N VAL A 38 9.40 -0.45 -18.28
CA VAL A 38 10.60 0.02 -17.56
C VAL A 38 10.44 -0.17 -16.04
N PHE A 39 9.25 0.08 -15.48
CA PHE A 39 9.01 -0.10 -14.05
C PHE A 39 9.12 -1.57 -13.62
N LYS A 40 8.69 -2.52 -14.47
CA LYS A 40 8.95 -3.97 -14.27
C LYS A 40 10.45 -4.28 -14.22
N PHE A 41 11.28 -3.63 -15.02
CA PHE A 41 12.73 -3.78 -14.92
C PHE A 41 13.28 -3.23 -13.61
N PHE A 42 12.88 -2.01 -13.21
CA PHE A 42 13.32 -1.38 -11.95
C PHE A 42 12.99 -2.26 -10.75
N GLY A 43 11.83 -2.91 -10.74
CA GLY A 43 11.43 -3.90 -9.71
C GLY A 43 12.27 -5.18 -9.64
N THR A 44 13.21 -5.43 -10.56
CA THR A 44 14.16 -6.55 -10.45
C THR A 44 15.44 -6.21 -9.69
N ILE A 45 15.72 -4.91 -9.47
CA ILE A 45 16.96 -4.41 -8.90
C ILE A 45 17.00 -4.61 -7.37
N LYS A 46 18.08 -5.23 -6.89
CA LYS A 46 18.24 -5.67 -5.49
C LYS A 46 19.27 -4.87 -4.69
N ASN A 47 20.16 -4.12 -5.37
CA ASN A 47 21.25 -3.38 -4.76
C ASN A 47 21.04 -1.87 -4.92
N TRP A 48 21.39 -1.08 -3.90
CA TRP A 48 21.27 0.38 -3.94
C TRP A 48 22.17 1.02 -5.01
N ASP A 49 23.34 0.45 -5.28
CA ASP A 49 24.30 1.02 -6.23
C ASP A 49 23.84 0.83 -7.69
N ASP A 50 23.00 -0.16 -7.96
CA ASP A 50 22.32 -0.32 -9.25
C ASP A 50 21.13 0.65 -9.42
N TYR A 51 20.41 1.01 -8.34
CA TYR A 51 19.45 2.13 -8.39
C TYR A 51 20.17 3.47 -8.63
N ALA A 52 21.36 3.68 -8.04
CA ALA A 52 22.19 4.86 -8.31
C ALA A 52 22.72 4.89 -9.76
N ARG A 53 23.02 3.73 -10.36
CA ARG A 53 23.34 3.62 -11.79
C ARG A 53 22.14 4.00 -12.68
N LEU A 54 20.94 3.50 -12.37
CA LEU A 54 19.73 3.84 -13.13
C LEU A 54 19.36 5.32 -13.06
N PHE A 55 19.62 5.99 -11.94
CA PHE A 55 19.37 7.43 -11.78
C PHE A 55 20.06 8.26 -12.88
N PHE A 56 21.32 7.96 -13.19
CA PHE A 56 22.06 8.62 -14.28
C PHE A 56 21.48 8.31 -15.66
N VAL A 57 21.00 7.08 -15.90
CA VAL A 57 20.37 6.71 -17.19
C VAL A 57 19.08 7.50 -17.41
N VAL A 58 18.28 7.71 -16.37
CA VAL A 58 17.04 8.52 -16.45
C VAL A 58 17.37 10.01 -16.63
N TRP A 59 18.32 10.56 -15.89
CA TRP A 59 18.75 11.96 -16.05
C TRP A 59 19.37 12.26 -17.42
N ASN A 60 20.17 11.32 -17.97
CA ASN A 60 20.71 11.44 -19.31
C ASN A 60 19.66 11.28 -20.43
N SER A 61 18.41 10.96 -20.07
CA SER A 61 17.27 10.87 -20.98
C SER A 61 16.38 12.13 -20.93
N GLU A 62 16.73 13.16 -20.16
CA GLU A 62 16.03 14.45 -20.19
C GLU A 62 16.43 15.27 -21.43
N PRO A 63 15.47 15.81 -22.22
CA PRO A 63 15.76 16.61 -23.41
C PRO A 63 16.57 17.89 -23.15
N ASP A 64 16.49 18.46 -21.95
CA ASP A 64 17.24 19.65 -21.56
C ASP A 64 17.63 19.61 -20.07
N ILE A 65 18.67 18.85 -19.76
CA ILE A 65 19.29 18.81 -18.42
C ILE A 65 19.84 20.18 -17.98
N TYR A 66 20.12 21.12 -18.90
CA TYR A 66 20.68 22.43 -18.55
C TYR A 66 19.64 23.41 -18.00
N ASN A 67 18.37 23.28 -18.39
CA ASN A 67 17.26 24.00 -17.77
C ASN A 67 16.73 23.33 -16.49
N ALA A 68 17.11 22.07 -16.21
CA ALA A 68 16.72 21.31 -15.02
C ALA A 68 17.89 21.07 -14.01
N LEU A 69 18.96 21.86 -14.10
CA LEU A 69 20.16 21.69 -13.26
C LEU A 69 19.89 21.78 -11.76
N ARG A 70 18.95 22.63 -11.34
CA ARG A 70 18.63 22.84 -9.93
C ARG A 70 18.03 21.57 -9.32
N GLU A 71 17.14 20.93 -10.06
CA GLU A 71 16.47 19.69 -9.74
C GLU A 71 17.48 18.54 -9.76
N PHE A 72 18.35 18.47 -10.79
CA PHE A 72 19.45 17.51 -10.87
C PHE A 72 20.41 17.58 -9.67
N TYR A 73 20.91 18.77 -9.31
CA TYR A 73 21.82 18.93 -8.18
C TYR A 73 21.14 18.62 -6.83
N TRP A 74 19.85 18.95 -6.68
CA TRP A 74 19.07 18.65 -5.47
C TRP A 74 18.83 17.14 -5.31
N GLU A 75 18.34 16.46 -6.35
CA GLU A 75 18.16 15.00 -6.36
C GLU A 75 19.52 14.28 -6.14
N SER A 76 20.59 14.75 -6.78
CA SER A 76 21.95 14.20 -6.63
C SER A 76 22.48 14.36 -5.20
N SER A 77 22.24 15.50 -4.55
CA SER A 77 22.64 15.73 -3.16
C SER A 77 21.92 14.80 -2.18
N ILE A 78 20.63 14.51 -2.42
CA ILE A 78 19.86 13.54 -1.65
C ILE A 78 20.48 12.13 -1.77
N ILE A 79 20.86 11.72 -2.99
CA ILE A 79 21.50 10.42 -3.21
C ILE A 79 22.90 10.35 -2.60
N GLN A 80 23.74 11.38 -2.76
CA GLN A 80 25.08 11.43 -2.17
C GLN A 80 25.02 11.30 -0.64
N ASN A 81 24.15 12.06 0.02
CA ASN A 81 23.95 11.98 1.47
C ASN A 81 23.44 10.58 1.91
N ALA A 82 22.54 9.96 1.14
CA ALA A 82 22.09 8.59 1.42
C ALA A 82 23.26 7.57 1.32
N ILE A 83 24.10 7.71 0.30
CA ILE A 83 25.28 6.85 0.08
C ILE A 83 26.33 7.05 1.18
N GLU A 84 26.61 8.29 1.58
CA GLU A 84 27.51 8.59 2.70
C GLU A 84 27.02 7.96 4.01
N ASN A 85 25.71 8.03 4.30
CA ASN A 85 25.13 7.36 5.46
C ASN A 85 25.22 5.83 5.38
N ILE A 86 25.05 5.22 4.21
CA ILE A 86 25.25 3.78 3.99
C ILE A 86 26.70 3.38 4.29
N ILE A 87 27.68 4.16 3.82
CA ILE A 87 29.11 3.93 4.03
C ILE A 87 29.47 4.05 5.52
N LEU A 88 29.02 5.12 6.19
CA LEU A 88 29.32 5.40 7.61
C LEU A 88 28.81 4.29 8.55
N HIS A 89 27.72 3.61 8.19
CA HIS A 89 27.11 2.53 8.98
C HIS A 89 27.49 1.12 8.49
N GLY A 90 28.59 0.99 7.73
CA GLY A 90 29.17 -0.31 7.35
C GLY A 90 28.43 -1.06 6.25
N GLY A 91 27.62 -0.37 5.44
CA GLY A 91 26.94 -0.95 4.28
C GLY A 91 27.92 -1.29 3.17
N TYR A 92 28.36 -2.55 3.12
CA TYR A 92 29.24 -3.09 2.07
C TYR A 92 28.56 -3.20 0.69
N GLY A 93 28.36 -2.07 0.02
CA GLY A 93 28.29 -2.01 -1.43
C GLY A 93 29.69 -2.19 -2.01
N TYR A 94 29.88 -3.13 -2.93
CA TYR A 94 31.22 -3.57 -3.37
C TYR A 94 32.03 -2.53 -4.18
N ARG A 95 31.45 -1.36 -4.48
CA ARG A 95 31.93 -0.37 -5.47
C ARG A 95 31.58 1.10 -5.12
N CYS A 96 31.55 1.47 -3.84
CA CYS A 96 31.15 2.83 -3.41
C CYS A 96 32.01 3.95 -4.04
N ASP A 97 33.30 3.66 -4.21
CA ASP A 97 34.29 4.46 -4.94
C ASP A 97 33.90 4.69 -6.41
N ILE A 98 33.38 3.67 -7.10
CA ILE A 98 32.98 3.79 -8.51
C ILE A 98 31.70 4.64 -8.64
N ILE A 99 30.71 4.49 -7.75
CA ILE A 99 29.52 5.36 -7.75
C ILE A 99 29.92 6.82 -7.48
N GLY A 100 30.86 7.06 -6.56
CA GLY A 100 31.45 8.38 -6.34
C GLY A 100 32.12 8.94 -7.61
N ASN A 101 32.90 8.12 -8.32
CA ASN A 101 33.52 8.50 -9.59
C ASN A 101 32.49 8.81 -10.69
N TYR A 102 31.35 8.09 -10.76
CA TYR A 102 30.26 8.43 -11.67
C TYR A 102 29.65 9.80 -11.33
N PHE A 103 29.36 10.10 -10.07
CA PHE A 103 28.92 11.45 -9.67
C PHE A 103 29.92 12.54 -10.05
N ILE A 104 31.22 12.34 -9.76
CA ILE A 104 32.27 13.31 -10.06
C ILE A 104 32.39 13.55 -11.58
N ASN A 105 32.47 12.48 -12.37
CA ASN A 105 32.66 12.59 -13.83
C ASN A 105 31.40 13.08 -14.54
N TYR A 106 30.20 12.66 -14.10
CA TYR A 106 28.94 13.11 -14.70
C TYR A 106 28.66 14.59 -14.39
N ASN A 107 28.84 15.04 -13.14
CA ASN A 107 28.74 16.46 -12.78
C ASN A 107 29.74 17.31 -13.56
N LYS A 108 31.01 16.88 -13.62
CA LYS A 108 32.06 17.53 -14.42
C LYS A 108 31.68 17.61 -15.91
N SER A 109 31.05 16.58 -16.47
CA SER A 109 30.58 16.55 -17.88
C SER A 109 29.45 17.55 -18.14
N ILE A 110 28.62 17.84 -17.14
CA ILE A 110 27.57 18.86 -17.20
C ILE A 110 28.19 20.26 -17.08
N GLU A 111 29.06 20.47 -16.09
CA GLU A 111 29.74 21.76 -15.83
C GLU A 111 30.61 22.23 -17.00
N SER A 112 31.35 21.31 -17.63
CA SER A 112 32.18 21.58 -18.81
C SER A 112 31.43 21.48 -20.14
N LYS A 113 30.19 20.96 -20.13
CA LYS A 113 29.39 20.55 -21.30
C LYS A 113 30.04 19.46 -22.17
N ASP A 114 31.07 18.79 -21.64
CA ASP A 114 31.76 17.67 -22.29
C ASP A 114 30.81 16.50 -22.51
N THR A 115 30.41 16.31 -23.77
CA THR A 115 29.48 15.27 -24.18
C THR A 115 30.18 13.95 -24.48
N GLU A 116 31.50 13.95 -24.68
CA GLU A 116 32.30 12.74 -24.85
C GLU A 116 32.44 12.03 -23.49
N LEU A 117 32.90 12.78 -22.47
CA LEU A 117 32.94 12.31 -21.08
C LEU A 117 31.57 11.86 -20.55
N ARG A 118 30.50 12.57 -20.89
CA ARG A 118 29.13 12.19 -20.47
C ARG A 118 28.71 10.85 -21.09
N ASN A 119 28.99 10.67 -22.38
CA ASN A 119 28.66 9.42 -23.08
C ASN A 119 29.49 8.25 -22.55
N ASP A 120 30.78 8.44 -22.26
CA ASP A 120 31.64 7.38 -21.71
C ASP A 120 31.13 6.88 -20.34
N VAL A 121 30.81 7.80 -19.42
CA VAL A 121 30.24 7.45 -18.11
C VAL A 121 28.92 6.68 -18.25
N ILE A 122 28.03 7.14 -19.14
CA ILE A 122 26.73 6.49 -19.37
C ILE A 122 26.88 5.14 -20.06
N ASN A 123 27.83 4.99 -20.98
CA ASN A 123 28.15 3.71 -21.63
C ASN A 123 28.71 2.70 -20.61
N GLU A 124 29.58 3.12 -19.69
CA GLU A 124 30.09 2.24 -18.62
C GLU A 124 28.94 1.77 -17.70
N ILE A 125 28.06 2.70 -17.29
CA ILE A 125 26.87 2.43 -16.48
C ILE A 125 25.90 1.46 -17.17
N ILE A 126 25.60 1.68 -18.45
CA ILE A 126 24.68 0.83 -19.22
C ILE A 126 25.28 -0.57 -19.43
N ASN A 127 26.58 -0.68 -19.72
CA ASN A 127 27.27 -1.97 -19.81
C ASN A 127 27.19 -2.73 -18.48
N HIS A 128 27.36 -2.06 -17.33
CA HIS A 128 27.20 -2.68 -16.01
C HIS A 128 25.77 -3.20 -15.78
N LEU A 129 24.75 -2.41 -16.10
CA LEU A 129 23.34 -2.80 -15.95
C LEU A 129 22.95 -3.94 -16.93
N HIS A 130 23.49 -3.94 -18.15
CA HIS A 130 23.26 -4.99 -19.13
C HIS A 130 23.88 -6.32 -18.69
N VAL A 131 25.13 -6.32 -18.24
CA VAL A 131 25.85 -7.54 -17.80
C VAL A 131 25.26 -8.15 -16.53
N ASN A 132 24.85 -7.34 -15.55
CA ASN A 132 24.42 -7.85 -14.24
C ASN A 132 22.91 -8.09 -14.11
N HIS A 133 22.07 -7.35 -14.84
CA HIS A 133 20.61 -7.39 -14.71
C HIS A 133 19.86 -7.63 -16.04
N SER A 134 20.58 -7.89 -17.14
CA SER A 134 20.00 -8.04 -18.49
C SER A 134 19.21 -6.81 -18.97
N PHE A 135 19.64 -5.59 -18.58
CA PHE A 135 18.98 -4.33 -18.98
C PHE A 135 18.77 -4.25 -20.50
N PRO A 136 17.52 -4.24 -21.00
CA PRO A 136 17.25 -4.23 -22.43
C PRO A 136 17.74 -2.94 -23.09
N SER A 137 18.41 -3.04 -24.24
CA SER A 137 18.84 -1.87 -25.01
C SER A 137 17.66 -1.00 -25.49
N SER A 138 16.46 -1.58 -25.58
CA SER A 138 15.20 -0.87 -25.81
C SER A 138 14.85 0.09 -24.67
N ASN A 139 15.20 -0.20 -23.42
CA ASN A 139 14.78 0.60 -22.26
C ASN A 139 15.39 2.01 -22.29
N GLN A 140 16.63 2.17 -22.77
CA GLN A 140 17.23 3.51 -22.94
C GLN A 140 16.43 4.36 -23.92
N SER A 141 16.10 3.81 -25.10
CA SER A 141 15.26 4.47 -26.10
C SER A 141 13.88 4.79 -25.53
N ILE A 142 13.25 3.83 -24.85
CA ILE A 142 11.93 3.98 -24.23
C ILE A 142 11.91 5.14 -23.20
N ILE A 143 12.90 5.24 -22.31
CA ILE A 143 12.94 6.32 -21.30
C ILE A 143 13.08 7.70 -21.97
N SER A 144 13.77 7.80 -23.10
CA SER A 144 13.85 9.05 -23.87
C SER A 144 12.53 9.47 -24.54
N TYR A 145 11.63 8.52 -24.82
CA TYR A 145 10.29 8.78 -25.35
C TYR A 145 9.21 9.04 -24.27
N MET A 146 9.54 8.89 -22.99
CA MET A 146 8.62 9.22 -21.90
C MET A 146 8.34 10.73 -21.79
N ASP A 147 7.23 11.09 -21.14
CA ASP A 147 7.01 12.48 -20.71
C ASP A 147 7.86 12.82 -19.45
N PRO A 148 7.97 14.12 -19.09
CA PRO A 148 8.77 14.54 -17.94
C PRO A 148 8.25 14.06 -16.57
N GLU A 149 6.95 13.77 -16.45
CA GLU A 149 6.33 13.29 -15.20
C GLU A 149 6.68 11.81 -14.99
N GLN A 150 6.57 10.99 -16.05
CA GLN A 150 7.03 9.60 -16.08
C GLN A 150 8.53 9.49 -15.75
N ARG A 151 9.39 10.34 -16.33
CA ARG A 151 10.82 10.36 -15.97
C ARG A 151 11.03 10.79 -14.52
N GLY A 152 10.31 11.81 -14.03
CA GLY A 152 10.33 12.21 -12.63
C GLY A 152 9.98 11.07 -11.67
N LEU A 153 8.93 10.29 -11.98
CA LEU A 153 8.54 9.10 -11.21
C LEU A 153 9.62 8.00 -11.20
N LEU A 154 10.32 7.78 -12.32
CA LEU A 154 11.47 6.85 -12.36
C LEU A 154 12.65 7.36 -11.49
N ARG A 155 12.94 8.66 -11.48
CA ARG A 155 13.99 9.23 -10.62
C ARG A 155 13.65 9.13 -9.14
N LEU A 156 12.41 9.44 -8.77
CA LEU A 156 11.90 9.20 -7.41
C LEU A 156 12.01 7.71 -7.03
N THR A 157 11.70 6.80 -7.96
CA THR A 157 11.86 5.35 -7.73
C THR A 157 13.32 4.96 -7.46
N CYS A 158 14.29 5.55 -8.17
CA CYS A 158 15.72 5.39 -7.86
C CYS A 158 16.09 5.93 -6.47
N ILE A 159 15.66 7.15 -6.13
CA ILE A 159 15.94 7.78 -4.82
C ILE A 159 15.37 6.91 -3.69
N PHE A 160 14.11 6.47 -3.81
CA PHE A 160 13.51 5.57 -2.83
C PHE A 160 14.24 4.22 -2.78
N GLY A 161 14.60 3.61 -3.90
CA GLY A 161 15.34 2.33 -3.92
C GLY A 161 16.70 2.37 -3.21
N ILE A 162 17.37 3.52 -3.22
CA ILE A 162 18.63 3.76 -2.48
C ILE A 162 18.34 3.96 -0.98
N GLN A 163 17.27 4.66 -0.62
CA GLN A 163 16.88 4.91 0.78
C GLN A 163 16.21 3.70 1.46
N SER A 164 15.56 2.82 0.69
CA SER A 164 14.77 1.69 1.17
C SER A 164 15.53 0.37 1.18
N SER A 165 16.83 0.35 0.83
CA SER A 165 17.65 -0.87 0.77
C SER A 165 18.07 -1.38 2.16
N THR A 166 17.07 -1.80 2.94
CA THR A 166 17.00 -2.80 4.03
C THR A 166 18.19 -3.00 4.99
N TYR A 167 19.44 -3.07 4.52
CA TYR A 167 20.62 -3.12 5.38
C TYR A 167 20.92 -1.81 6.11
N ALA A 168 20.66 -0.65 5.51
CA ALA A 168 20.96 0.64 6.16
C ALA A 168 20.17 0.81 7.47
N GLN A 169 18.85 0.62 7.42
CA GLN A 169 17.97 0.72 8.58
C GLN A 169 18.25 -0.39 9.62
N TYR A 170 18.59 -1.60 9.17
CA TYR A 170 18.94 -2.70 10.07
C TYR A 170 20.31 -2.49 10.76
N ALA A 171 21.30 -1.95 10.06
CA ALA A 171 22.59 -1.57 10.64
C ALA A 171 22.44 -0.42 11.64
N ILE A 172 21.68 0.63 11.31
CA ILE A 172 21.32 1.72 12.23
C ILE A 172 20.64 1.15 13.49
N TYR A 173 19.71 0.21 13.35
CA TYR A 173 19.06 -0.46 14.48
C TYR A 173 20.04 -1.28 15.33
N ILE A 174 20.87 -2.14 14.72
CA ILE A 174 21.86 -2.95 15.44
C ILE A 174 22.91 -2.07 16.15
N THR A 175 23.49 -1.08 15.48
CA THR A 175 24.54 -0.22 16.04
C THR A 175 24.01 0.73 17.12
N SER A 176 22.76 1.20 17.01
CA SER A 176 22.12 1.96 18.11
C SER A 176 21.79 1.05 19.30
N TYR A 177 21.36 -0.19 19.08
CA TYR A 177 21.08 -1.17 20.14
C TYR A 177 22.36 -1.63 20.86
N GLU A 178 23.46 -1.87 20.13
CA GLU A 178 24.78 -2.17 20.73
C GLU A 178 25.34 -0.99 21.53
N HIS A 179 25.21 0.25 21.04
CA HIS A 179 25.56 1.43 21.81
C HIS A 179 24.69 1.56 23.07
N MET A 180 23.38 1.34 22.97
CA MET A 180 22.47 1.40 24.11
C MET A 180 22.85 0.38 25.20
N ILE A 181 23.20 -0.86 24.80
CA ILE A 181 23.65 -1.92 25.70
C ILE A 181 25.00 -1.58 26.34
N LYS A 182 25.99 -1.09 25.58
CA LYS A 182 27.26 -0.61 26.15
C LYS A 182 27.06 0.58 27.10
N PHE A 183 26.13 1.48 26.81
CA PHE A 183 25.83 2.65 27.63
C PHE A 183 25.12 2.27 28.95
N HIS A 184 24.22 1.28 28.92
CA HIS A 184 23.59 0.73 30.13
C HIS A 184 24.56 -0.11 30.99
N LEU A 185 25.50 -0.85 30.38
CA LEU A 185 26.46 -1.71 31.09
C LEU A 185 27.71 -0.97 31.60
N MET A 186 27.74 0.36 31.58
CA MET A 186 28.85 1.19 32.09
C MET A 186 28.47 2.09 33.27
N LEU A 187 27.28 1.91 33.86
CA LEU A 187 26.75 2.74 34.95
C LEU A 187 26.81 2.06 36.33
N ASP A 188 28.03 1.86 36.87
CA ASP A 188 28.23 1.41 38.26
C ASP A 188 28.32 2.60 39.25
N GLU A 189 27.24 2.75 40.03
CA GLU A 189 27.04 3.46 41.32
C GLU A 189 27.58 4.89 41.59
N ASN A 190 28.64 5.41 40.97
CA ASN A 190 29.32 6.65 41.41
C ASN A 190 29.52 7.74 40.31
N GLY A 191 28.67 7.73 39.28
CA GLY A 191 28.37 8.84 38.35
C GLY A 191 29.41 9.97 38.14
N SER A 192 30.46 9.72 37.35
CA SER A 192 31.37 10.77 36.85
C SER A 192 32.09 10.35 35.55
N TYR A 193 32.43 11.32 34.68
CA TYR A 193 33.10 11.10 33.39
C TYR A 193 34.61 11.38 33.44
N PRO A 194 35.48 10.47 32.94
CA PRO A 194 36.92 10.72 32.81
C PRO A 194 37.40 11.05 31.38
N TYR A 195 38.43 11.92 31.31
CA TYR A 195 39.29 12.17 30.14
C TYR A 195 40.69 11.50 30.38
N VAL A 196 41.71 11.49 29.49
CA VAL A 196 42.07 12.32 28.31
C VAL A 196 43.02 11.52 27.37
N GLN A 197 43.25 12.06 26.15
CA GLN A 197 44.48 11.87 25.31
C GLN A 197 44.64 10.51 24.57
N ASN A 198 45.18 10.45 23.34
CA ASN A 198 46.40 11.11 22.84
C ASN A 198 46.38 11.57 21.36
N VAL A 199 47.46 12.25 20.92
CA VAL A 199 47.58 12.99 19.64
C VAL A 199 48.97 12.84 19.00
N PRO A 200 49.10 13.06 17.67
CA PRO A 200 50.22 13.87 17.15
C PRO A 200 49.73 14.95 16.15
N LYS A 201 49.77 16.25 16.47
CA LYS A 201 50.95 17.15 16.47
C LYS A 201 51.64 17.35 15.11
N VAL A 202 51.18 18.35 14.35
CA VAL A 202 52.01 19.12 13.41
C VAL A 202 52.50 20.41 14.10
N ARG A 203 53.62 21.00 13.64
CA ARG A 203 54.42 21.98 14.40
C ARG A 203 54.16 23.45 14.08
N LYS A 204 54.08 24.24 15.15
CA LYS A 204 54.42 25.68 15.31
C LYS A 204 55.06 26.41 14.11
N VAL A 205 54.54 27.61 13.83
CA VAL A 205 55.36 28.82 13.62
C VAL A 205 55.01 29.84 14.73
N ARG A 206 55.88 30.83 14.99
CA ARG A 206 55.88 31.66 16.21
C ARG A 206 55.20 33.03 16.03
N LYS A 207 54.61 33.55 17.11
CA LYS A 207 54.57 35.01 17.35
C LYS A 207 56.01 35.53 17.45
N VAL A 208 56.37 36.56 16.69
CA VAL A 208 57.61 37.34 16.86
C VAL A 208 57.24 38.69 17.50
N ARG A 209 58.08 39.18 18.41
CA ARG A 209 57.89 40.47 19.11
C ARG A 209 58.48 41.62 18.30
N ASN A 210 58.08 42.83 18.70
CA ASN A 210 58.78 44.11 18.60
C ASN A 210 60.09 44.10 17.78
N VAL A 211 60.11 44.83 16.67
CA VAL A 211 61.33 45.47 16.19
C VAL A 211 61.28 46.92 16.65
N GLN A 212 62.29 47.33 17.41
CA GLN A 212 62.52 48.69 17.86
C GLN A 212 64.00 48.98 17.56
N ASN A 213 64.29 50.18 17.06
CA ASN A 213 65.56 50.67 16.49
C ASN A 213 65.68 50.57 14.96
N GLU A 214 65.38 51.69 14.28
CA GLU A 214 66.31 52.25 13.30
C GLU A 214 66.67 53.68 13.73
N GLN A 215 67.77 53.82 14.46
CA GLN A 215 68.54 55.06 14.45
C GLN A 215 69.61 54.92 13.37
N ASN A 216 69.59 55.78 12.34
CA ASN A 216 70.76 56.43 11.73
C ASN A 216 70.47 56.98 10.31
N ILE A 217 69.91 58.18 10.23
CA ILE A 217 70.33 59.15 9.21
C ILE A 217 70.58 60.49 9.90
N GLN A 218 71.84 60.77 10.22
CA GLN A 218 72.35 62.13 10.40
C GLN A 218 73.14 62.53 9.14
N ASN A 219 73.29 63.84 8.96
CA ASN A 219 74.16 64.49 7.96
C ASN A 219 73.64 64.60 6.51
N ILE A 220 72.72 65.54 6.30
CA ILE A 220 72.96 66.59 5.30
C ILE A 220 72.97 67.94 6.04
N HIS A 221 73.85 68.84 5.60
CA HIS A 221 74.13 70.12 6.24
C HIS A 221 73.08 71.19 5.86
N ASN A 222 72.88 72.15 6.76
CA ASN A 222 72.46 73.55 6.54
C ASN A 222 71.52 73.89 5.37
N VAL A 223 70.37 74.50 5.68
CA VAL A 223 70.07 75.88 5.22
C VAL A 223 68.94 76.51 6.06
N HIS A 224 68.96 77.83 6.15
CA HIS A 224 67.99 78.67 6.88
C HIS A 224 66.67 78.87 6.08
N ASN A 225 65.72 79.57 6.69
CA ASN A 225 64.64 80.38 6.06
C ASN A 225 63.27 79.76 5.66
N VAL A 226 62.24 80.36 6.30
CA VAL A 226 61.05 81.00 5.70
C VAL A 226 59.72 80.22 5.55
N HIS A 227 58.70 80.78 6.23
CA HIS A 227 57.24 80.75 6.00
C HIS A 227 56.52 79.43 5.63
N ASN A 228 55.65 78.96 6.54
CA ASN A 228 54.22 78.69 6.24
C ASN A 228 53.40 78.35 7.51
N VAL A 229 53.13 79.37 8.35
CA VAL A 229 52.39 79.16 9.62
C VAL A 229 50.86 79.02 9.41
N HIS A 230 50.32 79.47 8.28
CA HIS A 230 48.86 79.51 8.05
C HIS A 230 48.23 78.13 7.75
N ASN A 231 49.00 77.14 7.30
CA ASN A 231 48.46 75.82 6.92
C ASN A 231 48.27 74.86 8.11
N VAL A 232 49.03 75.03 9.19
CA VAL A 232 49.01 74.09 10.34
C VAL A 232 47.68 74.14 11.10
N HIS A 233 47.08 75.33 11.23
CA HIS A 233 45.80 75.51 11.93
C HIS A 233 44.64 74.85 11.16
N ASN A 234 44.62 74.98 9.83
CA ASN A 234 43.62 74.32 8.99
C ASN A 234 43.74 72.79 9.03
N VAL A 235 44.96 72.24 9.02
CA VAL A 235 45.18 70.79 9.17
C VAL A 235 44.64 70.29 10.53
N HIS A 236 44.87 71.02 11.62
CA HIS A 236 44.40 70.61 12.93
C HIS A 236 42.86 70.63 13.05
N ASN A 237 42.19 71.65 12.49
CA ASN A 237 40.74 71.70 12.46
C ASN A 237 40.15 70.55 11.61
N ILE A 238 40.71 70.29 10.43
CA ILE A 238 40.31 69.16 9.57
C ILE A 238 40.48 67.81 10.28
N GLN A 239 41.54 67.62 11.09
CA GLN A 239 41.73 66.42 11.89
C GLN A 239 40.66 66.26 12.98
N ASN A 240 40.23 67.35 13.62
CA ASN A 240 39.16 67.33 14.62
C ASN A 240 37.80 67.00 13.96
N ASP A 241 37.46 67.67 12.86
CA ASP A 241 36.24 67.40 12.08
C ASP A 241 36.17 65.93 11.59
N GLN A 242 37.31 65.37 11.18
CA GLN A 242 37.43 63.96 10.80
C GLN A 242 37.28 63.02 12.00
N SER A 243 37.84 63.37 13.16
CA SER A 243 37.72 62.59 14.40
C SER A 243 36.26 62.51 14.88
N GLU A 244 35.52 63.62 14.83
CA GLU A 244 34.08 63.63 15.17
C GLU A 244 33.24 62.79 14.20
N GLN A 245 33.53 62.84 12.89
CA GLN A 245 32.88 61.99 11.89
C GLN A 245 33.19 60.50 12.09
N ILE A 246 34.43 60.15 12.47
CA ILE A 246 34.80 58.77 12.79
C ILE A 246 34.02 58.27 14.01
N MET A 247 34.00 59.01 15.12
CA MET A 247 33.23 58.61 16.32
C MET A 247 31.73 58.46 16.05
N ALA A 248 31.15 59.31 15.19
CA ALA A 248 29.75 59.20 14.77
C ALA A 248 29.48 57.94 13.91
N LEU A 249 30.43 57.56 13.05
CA LEU A 249 30.34 56.33 12.25
C LEU A 249 30.56 55.07 13.10
N GLU A 250 31.50 55.09 14.05
CA GLU A 250 31.75 54.00 14.99
C GLU A 250 30.51 53.70 15.83
N LYS A 251 29.89 54.73 16.43
CA LYS A 251 28.63 54.61 17.17
C LYS A 251 27.50 54.05 16.30
N LYS A 252 27.38 54.48 15.05
CA LYS A 252 26.36 53.97 14.13
C LYS A 252 26.61 52.51 13.72
N ASN A 253 27.86 52.10 13.58
CA ASN A 253 28.22 50.71 13.31
C ASN A 253 27.91 49.81 14.53
N GLU A 254 28.14 50.31 15.76
CA GLU A 254 27.75 49.63 17.00
C GLU A 254 26.22 49.48 17.09
N GLU A 255 25.45 50.54 16.81
CA GLU A 255 23.98 50.48 16.74
C GLU A 255 23.50 49.44 15.70
N LEU A 256 24.10 49.42 14.51
CA LEU A 256 23.74 48.48 13.44
C LEU A 256 24.11 47.02 13.78
N ALA A 257 25.22 46.79 14.48
CA ALA A 257 25.61 45.47 14.96
C ALA A 257 24.61 44.92 15.99
N ASN A 258 24.19 45.77 16.94
CA ASN A 258 23.16 45.44 17.94
C ASN A 258 21.75 45.22 17.33
N GLU A 259 21.50 45.69 16.11
CA GLU A 259 20.26 45.42 15.37
C GLU A 259 20.35 44.11 14.58
N LEU A 260 21.50 43.84 13.94
CA LEU A 260 21.78 42.58 13.25
C LEU A 260 21.76 41.37 14.19
N GLU A 261 22.31 41.48 15.40
CA GLU A 261 22.28 40.41 16.42
C GLU A 261 20.84 40.05 16.82
N LYS A 262 19.98 41.04 17.06
CA LYS A 262 18.55 40.82 17.39
C LYS A 262 17.76 40.20 16.24
N LEU A 263 18.06 40.59 15.01
CA LEU A 263 17.46 40.00 13.82
C LEU A 263 17.91 38.56 13.62
N GLN A 264 19.17 38.22 13.97
CA GLN A 264 19.65 36.84 13.98
C GLN A 264 18.93 36.00 15.05
N ASP A 265 18.78 36.50 16.28
CA ASP A 265 17.99 35.86 17.34
C ASP A 265 16.52 35.61 16.91
N GLU A 266 15.90 36.56 16.21
CA GLU A 266 14.51 36.45 15.74
C GLU A 266 14.37 35.48 14.56
N ILE A 267 15.33 35.47 13.64
CA ILE A 267 15.43 34.47 12.57
C ILE A 267 15.61 33.06 13.14
N GLU A 268 16.51 32.86 14.11
CA GLU A 268 16.75 31.53 14.70
C GLU A 268 15.50 31.01 15.44
N ARG A 269 14.86 31.85 16.27
CA ARG A 269 13.58 31.49 16.93
C ARG A 269 12.47 31.19 15.92
N SER A 270 12.42 31.92 14.80
CA SER A 270 11.46 31.65 13.72
C SER A 270 11.73 30.33 13.01
N HIS A 271 13.01 29.97 12.81
CA HIS A 271 13.40 28.66 12.27
C HIS A 271 13.01 27.52 13.22
N GLN A 272 13.30 27.63 14.52
CA GLN A 272 12.95 26.63 15.53
C GLN A 272 11.44 26.38 15.59
N GLU A 273 10.60 27.42 15.51
CA GLU A 273 9.14 27.27 15.48
C GLU A 273 8.65 26.65 14.15
N VAL A 274 9.28 26.98 13.01
CA VAL A 274 8.97 26.34 11.72
C VAL A 274 9.33 24.85 11.71
N GLU A 275 10.43 24.44 12.35
CA GLU A 275 10.76 23.02 12.55
C GLU A 275 9.77 22.33 13.48
N ARG A 276 9.44 22.93 14.63
CA ARG A 276 8.43 22.41 15.56
C ARG A 276 7.07 22.18 14.89
N LEU A 277 6.63 23.12 14.04
CA LEU A 277 5.38 23.01 13.28
C LEU A 277 5.45 21.97 12.15
N ARG A 278 6.63 21.74 11.55
CA ARG A 278 6.84 20.66 10.57
C ARG A 278 6.77 19.29 11.23
N ASP A 279 7.40 19.10 12.38
CA ASP A 279 7.32 17.85 13.16
C ASP A 279 5.89 17.56 13.62
N GLU A 280 5.17 18.59 14.07
CA GLU A 280 3.75 18.49 14.42
C GLU A 280 2.89 18.08 13.21
N ALA A 281 3.08 18.73 12.06
CA ALA A 281 2.40 18.40 10.81
C ALA A 281 2.72 16.97 10.30
N ALA A 282 3.99 16.56 10.34
CA ALA A 282 4.41 15.20 9.95
C ALA A 282 3.80 14.13 10.87
N ASN A 283 3.78 14.39 12.18
CA ASN A 283 3.12 13.54 13.17
C ASN A 283 1.60 13.43 12.91
N HIS A 284 0.93 14.53 12.54
CA HIS A 284 -0.45 14.51 12.10
C HIS A 284 -0.65 13.72 10.79
N GLN A 285 0.24 13.85 9.81
CA GLN A 285 0.18 13.10 8.56
C GLN A 285 0.38 11.59 8.77
N VAL A 286 1.30 11.18 9.65
CA VAL A 286 1.49 9.77 10.05
C VAL A 286 0.26 9.23 10.80
N LYS A 287 -0.34 10.01 11.72
CA LYS A 287 -1.59 9.63 12.39
C LYS A 287 -2.74 9.48 11.40
N LEU A 288 -2.85 10.39 10.42
CA LEU A 288 -3.87 10.34 9.38
C LEU A 288 -3.67 9.13 8.46
N GLY A 289 -2.46 8.88 7.97
CA GLY A 289 -2.14 7.70 7.15
C GLY A 289 -2.46 6.38 7.85
N ASN A 290 -2.11 6.25 9.14
CA ASN A 290 -2.50 5.10 9.96
C ASN A 290 -4.03 4.99 10.14
N ALA A 291 -4.73 6.11 10.32
CA ALA A 291 -6.18 6.13 10.42
C ALA A 291 -6.88 5.76 9.09
N MET A 292 -6.28 6.10 7.94
CA MET A 292 -6.82 5.82 6.61
C MET A 292 -6.47 4.42 6.08
N ASN A 293 -5.30 3.86 6.39
CA ASN A 293 -4.86 2.51 5.94
C ASN A 293 -5.89 1.38 6.19
N PHE A 294 -6.52 0.86 5.13
CA PHE A 294 -7.49 -0.26 5.21
C PHE A 294 -6.84 -1.64 5.36
N SER A 295 -5.54 -1.75 5.04
CA SER A 295 -4.81 -3.00 5.02
C SER A 295 -4.49 -3.48 6.43
N TRP A 296 -5.06 -4.63 6.77
CA TRP A 296 -4.59 -5.46 7.88
C TRP A 296 -3.15 -5.91 7.62
N LYS A 297 -2.41 -6.24 8.69
CA LYS A 297 -1.05 -6.79 8.56
C LYS A 297 -1.08 -8.18 7.93
N ASP A 298 0.01 -8.61 7.30
CA ASP A 298 0.12 -9.92 6.64
C ASP A 298 -0.21 -11.11 7.56
N ASP A 299 0.06 -10.99 8.86
CA ASP A 299 -0.21 -12.00 9.90
C ASP A 299 -1.62 -11.93 10.51
N ASP A 300 -2.37 -10.85 10.26
CA ASP A 300 -3.72 -10.66 10.79
C ASP A 300 -4.73 -11.61 10.10
N PRO A 301 -5.59 -12.34 10.84
CA PRO A 301 -6.64 -13.18 10.25
C PRO A 301 -7.59 -12.47 9.28
N ASN A 302 -7.69 -11.14 9.31
CA ASN A 302 -8.54 -10.36 8.42
C ASN A 302 -7.86 -9.98 7.09
N HIS A 303 -6.56 -10.21 6.94
CA HIS A 303 -5.82 -9.96 5.70
C HIS A 303 -6.30 -10.89 4.55
N PRO A 304 -6.48 -10.41 3.30
CA PRO A 304 -7.00 -11.21 2.18
C PRO A 304 -6.31 -12.56 2.01
N CYS A 305 -4.98 -12.61 2.14
CA CYS A 305 -4.20 -13.84 1.97
C CYS A 305 -4.42 -14.87 3.09
N GLN A 306 -4.89 -14.46 4.27
CA GLN A 306 -5.26 -15.36 5.37
C GLN A 306 -6.75 -15.75 5.32
N LEU A 307 -7.60 -14.91 4.71
CA LEU A 307 -8.98 -15.25 4.37
C LEU A 307 -9.01 -16.35 3.30
N MET A 308 -8.25 -16.20 2.21
CA MET A 308 -8.12 -17.19 1.13
C MET A 308 -7.77 -18.60 1.65
N LYS A 309 -6.67 -18.74 2.40
CA LYS A 309 -6.22 -20.04 2.96
C LYS A 309 -7.27 -20.70 3.87
N GLU A 310 -8.05 -19.92 4.59
CA GLU A 310 -9.13 -20.41 5.46
C GLU A 310 -10.37 -20.83 4.66
N ILE A 311 -10.66 -20.19 3.52
CA ILE A 311 -11.69 -20.63 2.58
C ILE A 311 -11.27 -21.96 1.91
N GLU A 312 -10.03 -22.07 1.44
CA GLU A 312 -9.48 -23.35 0.95
C GLU A 312 -9.52 -24.46 2.00
N PHE A 313 -9.26 -24.12 3.28
CA PHE A 313 -9.32 -25.08 4.38
C PHE A 313 -10.76 -25.55 4.63
N LEU A 314 -11.72 -24.62 4.64
CA LEU A 314 -13.15 -24.94 4.70
C LEU A 314 -13.59 -25.84 3.54
N GLN A 315 -13.16 -25.55 2.32
CA GLN A 315 -13.46 -26.38 1.14
C GLN A 315 -13.00 -27.83 1.34
N ARG A 316 -11.80 -28.04 1.90
CA ARG A 316 -11.29 -29.37 2.25
C ARG A 316 -12.11 -30.05 3.36
N GLU A 317 -12.48 -29.33 4.41
CA GLU A 317 -13.37 -29.84 5.48
C GLU A 317 -14.75 -30.24 4.94
N LEU A 318 -15.39 -29.37 4.15
CA LEU A 318 -16.72 -29.61 3.55
C LEU A 318 -16.69 -30.81 2.60
N SER A 319 -15.66 -30.91 1.74
CA SER A 319 -15.46 -32.05 0.84
C SER A 319 -15.25 -33.37 1.60
N ALA A 320 -14.51 -33.35 2.70
CA ALA A 320 -14.37 -34.51 3.58
C ALA A 320 -15.70 -34.87 4.28
N PHE A 321 -16.47 -33.88 4.72
CA PHE A 321 -17.77 -34.07 5.36
C PHE A 321 -18.81 -34.67 4.40
N THR A 322 -18.88 -34.22 3.14
CA THR A 322 -19.90 -34.68 2.18
C THR A 322 -19.57 -36.00 1.49
N ASN A 323 -18.32 -36.45 1.51
CA ASN A 323 -17.83 -37.62 0.77
C ASN A 323 -18.72 -38.87 0.95
N VAL A 324 -19.19 -39.43 -0.18
CA VAL A 324 -20.00 -40.67 -0.27
C VAL A 324 -19.29 -41.82 -1.00
N LYS A 325 -18.05 -41.64 -1.47
CA LYS A 325 -17.24 -42.74 -2.05
C LYS A 325 -16.90 -43.78 -0.97
N GLY A 326 -16.58 -43.30 0.23
CA GLY A 326 -16.12 -44.10 1.36
C GLY A 326 -14.66 -44.57 1.21
N SER A 327 -14.05 -45.02 2.31
CA SER A 327 -12.75 -45.71 2.26
C SER A 327 -12.94 -47.23 2.38
N PRO A 328 -12.15 -48.06 1.68
CA PRO A 328 -12.30 -49.52 1.70
C PRO A 328 -12.16 -50.21 3.07
N LYS A 329 -11.75 -49.47 4.11
CA LYS A 329 -11.46 -50.02 5.46
C LYS A 329 -12.41 -49.54 6.57
N ILE A 330 -13.20 -48.48 6.37
CA ILE A 330 -13.85 -47.77 7.51
C ILE A 330 -15.36 -47.48 7.32
N SER A 331 -15.88 -47.41 6.08
CA SER A 331 -17.21 -46.81 5.87
C SER A 331 -18.11 -47.57 4.88
N GLN A 332 -19.03 -48.37 5.41
CA GLN A 332 -20.28 -48.68 4.71
C GLN A 332 -21.18 -47.43 4.77
N ILE A 333 -21.24 -46.70 3.66
CA ILE A 333 -22.17 -45.59 3.42
C ILE A 333 -23.23 -46.10 2.46
N LYS A 334 -24.49 -46.12 2.88
CA LYS A 334 -25.63 -46.42 2.02
C LYS A 334 -26.20 -45.11 1.50
N ILE A 335 -26.40 -45.01 0.18
CA ILE A 335 -26.92 -43.81 -0.48
C ILE A 335 -28.43 -43.99 -0.71
N ASN A 336 -29.23 -42.98 -0.42
CA ASN A 336 -30.64 -42.96 -0.78
C ASN A 336 -30.77 -42.59 -2.27
N ILE A 337 -30.96 -43.60 -3.12
CA ILE A 337 -31.03 -43.49 -4.58
C ILE A 337 -32.09 -42.46 -5.03
N GLN A 338 -33.28 -42.47 -4.41
CA GLN A 338 -34.36 -41.56 -4.79
C GLN A 338 -34.01 -40.12 -4.45
N ALA A 339 -33.61 -39.85 -3.20
CA ALA A 339 -33.26 -38.50 -2.77
C ALA A 339 -32.03 -37.95 -3.52
N ALA A 340 -31.06 -38.79 -3.86
CA ALA A 340 -29.93 -38.40 -4.71
C ALA A 340 -30.37 -37.98 -6.11
N ASN A 341 -31.26 -38.73 -6.76
CA ASN A 341 -31.81 -38.38 -8.08
C ASN A 341 -32.70 -37.12 -8.05
N GLU A 342 -33.45 -36.89 -6.97
CA GLU A 342 -34.19 -35.64 -6.76
C GLU A 342 -33.24 -34.44 -6.57
N LEU A 343 -32.11 -34.66 -5.89
CA LEU A 343 -31.08 -33.63 -5.69
C LEU A 343 -30.32 -33.30 -7.00
N PHE A 344 -29.99 -34.31 -7.82
CA PHE A 344 -29.41 -34.09 -9.15
C PHE A 344 -30.33 -33.24 -10.05
N LYS A 345 -31.64 -33.54 -10.04
CA LYS A 345 -32.65 -32.74 -10.77
C LYS A 345 -32.71 -31.30 -10.27
N LYS A 346 -32.60 -31.06 -8.95
CA LYS A 346 -32.57 -29.69 -8.38
C LYS A 346 -31.44 -28.84 -8.97
N TYR A 347 -30.25 -29.43 -9.15
CA TYR A 347 -29.06 -28.74 -9.69
C TYR A 347 -28.85 -28.97 -11.20
N LYS A 348 -29.84 -29.53 -11.91
CA LYS A 348 -29.83 -29.77 -13.36
C LYS A 348 -28.66 -30.65 -13.85
N CYS A 349 -28.09 -31.50 -13.00
CA CYS A 349 -27.02 -32.42 -13.35
C CYS A 349 -27.47 -33.36 -14.49
N SER A 350 -26.57 -33.67 -15.42
CA SER A 350 -26.85 -34.52 -16.58
C SER A 350 -26.84 -36.03 -16.25
N ILE A 351 -26.17 -36.41 -15.15
CA ILE A 351 -25.97 -37.81 -14.80
C ILE A 351 -27.21 -38.53 -14.24
N THR A 352 -27.28 -39.83 -14.51
CA THR A 352 -28.14 -40.79 -13.80
C THR A 352 -27.38 -41.49 -12.68
N TYR A 353 -28.10 -42.08 -11.71
CA TYR A 353 -27.50 -42.72 -10.54
C TYR A 353 -26.47 -43.83 -10.86
N ASP A 354 -26.69 -44.58 -11.94
CA ASP A 354 -25.84 -45.72 -12.31
C ASP A 354 -24.54 -45.30 -13.05
N GLY A 355 -24.34 -44.00 -13.29
CA GLY A 355 -23.15 -43.48 -13.96
C GLY A 355 -21.85 -43.67 -13.14
N PRO A 356 -20.71 -43.98 -13.78
CA PRO A 356 -19.46 -44.33 -13.08
C PRO A 356 -18.92 -43.20 -12.19
N GLN A 357 -19.26 -41.94 -12.49
CA GLN A 357 -18.88 -40.77 -11.69
C GLN A 357 -19.89 -40.40 -10.59
N MET A 358 -21.05 -41.07 -10.45
CA MET A 358 -22.15 -40.64 -9.59
C MET A 358 -21.72 -40.29 -8.15
N LYS A 359 -20.88 -41.11 -7.51
CA LYS A 359 -20.42 -40.86 -6.14
C LYS A 359 -19.50 -39.64 -6.00
N SER A 360 -18.85 -39.23 -7.09
CA SER A 360 -18.10 -37.97 -7.16
C SER A 360 -19.06 -36.78 -7.19
N ILE A 361 -20.00 -36.81 -8.14
CA ILE A 361 -20.93 -35.71 -8.40
C ILE A 361 -21.92 -35.56 -7.23
N LEU A 362 -22.42 -36.64 -6.63
CA LEU A 362 -23.20 -36.56 -5.39
C LEU A 362 -22.41 -35.93 -4.25
N GLY A 363 -21.11 -36.22 -4.13
CA GLY A 363 -20.23 -35.58 -3.16
C GLY A 363 -20.15 -34.07 -3.36
N ALA A 364 -19.95 -33.62 -4.60
CA ALA A 364 -19.90 -32.21 -5.00
C ALA A 364 -21.24 -31.48 -4.84
N VAL A 365 -22.33 -32.07 -5.33
CA VAL A 365 -23.71 -31.55 -5.19
C VAL A 365 -24.08 -31.39 -3.70
N LEU A 366 -23.66 -32.31 -2.83
CA LEU A 366 -23.84 -32.18 -1.38
C LEU A 366 -22.99 -31.05 -0.78
N GLN A 367 -21.80 -30.72 -1.32
CA GLN A 367 -21.01 -29.56 -0.84
C GLN A 367 -21.81 -28.27 -1.06
N ARG A 368 -22.25 -28.04 -2.31
CA ARG A 368 -23.09 -26.88 -2.67
C ARG A 368 -24.37 -26.85 -1.86
N HIS A 369 -25.08 -27.98 -1.73
CA HIS A 369 -26.35 -28.01 -1.01
C HIS A 369 -26.21 -27.70 0.49
N ILE A 370 -25.17 -28.24 1.15
CA ILE A 370 -24.88 -27.94 2.56
C ILE A 370 -24.47 -26.48 2.73
N PHE A 371 -23.60 -25.96 1.85
CA PHE A 371 -23.18 -24.56 1.90
C PHE A 371 -24.37 -23.61 1.75
N GLU A 372 -25.20 -23.80 0.71
CA GLU A 372 -26.43 -23.03 0.49
C GLU A 372 -27.39 -23.12 1.69
N PHE A 373 -27.52 -24.29 2.32
CA PHE A 373 -28.34 -24.48 3.52
C PHE A 373 -27.82 -23.66 4.70
N ILE A 374 -26.56 -23.88 5.09
CA ILE A 374 -25.94 -23.20 6.25
C ILE A 374 -25.92 -21.69 6.04
N TYR A 375 -25.49 -21.22 4.86
CA TYR A 375 -25.42 -19.80 4.52
C TYR A 375 -26.79 -19.11 4.57
N ARG A 376 -27.86 -19.77 4.09
CA ARG A 376 -29.22 -19.24 4.18
C ARG A 376 -29.72 -19.17 5.62
N GLU A 377 -29.58 -20.23 6.42
CA GLU A 377 -30.05 -20.22 7.82
C GLU A 377 -29.34 -19.15 8.66
N ILE A 378 -28.04 -18.89 8.39
CA ILE A 378 -27.29 -17.78 9.00
C ILE A 378 -27.84 -16.43 8.53
N SER A 379 -27.99 -16.21 7.22
CA SER A 379 -28.46 -14.91 6.69
C SER A 379 -29.87 -14.57 7.17
N ASN A 380 -30.79 -15.54 7.13
CA ASN A 380 -32.15 -15.41 7.70
C ASN A 380 -32.08 -14.91 9.15
N TYR A 381 -31.23 -15.51 9.98
CA TYR A 381 -31.10 -15.14 11.38
C TYR A 381 -30.61 -13.70 11.62
N PHE A 382 -29.77 -13.14 10.75
CA PHE A 382 -29.30 -11.76 10.93
C PHE A 382 -30.26 -10.69 10.38
N ASP A 383 -31.03 -11.02 9.34
CA ASP A 383 -32.02 -10.11 8.76
C ASP A 383 -33.42 -10.23 9.41
N ASP A 384 -33.72 -11.35 10.08
CA ASP A 384 -34.94 -11.56 10.88
C ASP A 384 -35.15 -10.44 11.91
N GLN A 385 -36.39 -9.99 12.10
CA GLN A 385 -36.68 -8.90 13.04
C GLN A 385 -36.67 -9.34 14.51
N HIS A 386 -36.72 -10.65 14.81
CA HIS A 386 -36.73 -11.27 16.16
C HIS A 386 -37.82 -10.80 17.13
N GLY A 387 -38.67 -9.84 16.77
CA GLY A 387 -39.70 -9.26 17.65
C GLY A 387 -39.17 -8.27 18.70
N TYR A 388 -37.87 -7.95 18.68
CA TYR A 388 -37.24 -7.05 19.66
C TYR A 388 -36.97 -5.65 19.09
N SER A 389 -37.23 -4.63 19.91
CA SER A 389 -36.77 -3.27 19.63
C SER A 389 -35.28 -3.15 19.97
N PHE A 390 -34.42 -3.18 18.95
CA PHE A 390 -32.97 -2.98 19.08
C PHE A 390 -32.56 -1.55 19.50
N CYS A 391 -33.49 -0.74 20.02
CA CYS A 391 -33.24 0.57 20.62
C CYS A 391 -32.95 0.47 22.13
N GLU A 392 -33.44 -0.56 22.83
CA GLU A 392 -33.25 -0.76 24.27
C GLU A 392 -32.30 -1.92 24.55
N ILE A 393 -30.99 -1.64 24.54
CA ILE A 393 -29.94 -2.66 24.68
C ILE A 393 -30.07 -3.43 26.02
N THR A 394 -30.57 -2.80 27.08
CA THR A 394 -30.74 -3.41 28.42
C THR A 394 -31.73 -4.58 28.46
N ASN A 395 -32.63 -4.67 27.47
CA ASN A 395 -33.67 -5.70 27.39
C ASN A 395 -33.38 -6.76 26.32
N LEU A 396 -32.23 -6.69 25.64
CA LEU A 396 -31.87 -7.59 24.56
C LEU A 396 -31.29 -8.91 25.11
N PRO A 397 -31.82 -10.10 24.70
CA PRO A 397 -31.23 -11.38 25.05
C PRO A 397 -29.75 -11.48 24.63
N ASN A 398 -28.92 -12.13 25.46
CA ASN A 398 -27.49 -12.31 25.18
C ASN A 398 -27.24 -12.98 23.82
N ASP A 399 -28.09 -13.93 23.43
CA ASP A 399 -27.98 -14.64 22.15
C ASP A 399 -28.24 -13.73 20.93
N LEU A 400 -28.83 -12.54 21.10
CA LEU A 400 -29.13 -11.56 20.04
C LEU A 400 -28.14 -10.38 20.01
N LEU A 401 -27.08 -10.39 20.81
CA LEU A 401 -26.10 -9.29 20.89
C LEU A 401 -25.44 -9.02 19.53
N GLU A 402 -24.95 -10.05 18.84
CA GLU A 402 -24.32 -9.92 17.52
C GLU A 402 -25.29 -9.39 16.45
N VAL A 403 -26.58 -9.77 16.53
CA VAL A 403 -27.64 -9.24 15.65
C VAL A 403 -27.87 -7.76 15.92
N GLY A 404 -27.92 -7.35 17.19
CA GLY A 404 -28.04 -5.94 17.58
C GLY A 404 -26.86 -5.10 17.16
N ILE A 405 -25.64 -5.61 17.32
CA ILE A 405 -24.40 -4.97 16.87
C ILE A 405 -24.42 -4.77 15.35
N ILE A 406 -24.76 -5.79 14.56
CA ILE A 406 -24.84 -5.67 13.09
C ILE A 406 -25.91 -4.66 12.68
N LYS A 407 -27.10 -4.68 13.29
CA LYS A 407 -28.17 -3.72 12.95
C LYS A 407 -27.77 -2.28 13.26
N LYS A 408 -27.18 -2.02 14.44
CA LYS A 408 -26.67 -0.68 14.78
C LYS A 408 -25.44 -0.27 13.94
N THR A 409 -24.68 -1.23 13.43
CA THR A 409 -23.60 -0.99 12.47
C THR A 409 -24.17 -0.57 11.10
N LYS A 410 -25.19 -1.27 10.59
CA LYS A 410 -25.93 -0.88 9.37
C LYS A 410 -26.53 0.53 9.52
N ASP A 411 -27.17 0.83 10.66
CA ASP A 411 -27.69 2.18 10.98
C ASP A 411 -26.59 3.25 10.94
N LEU A 412 -25.47 3.01 11.64
CA LEU A 412 -24.37 3.97 11.77
C LEU A 412 -23.65 4.22 10.43
N ILE A 413 -23.44 3.18 9.62
CA ILE A 413 -22.88 3.28 8.27
C ILE A 413 -23.78 4.14 7.36
N ASN A 414 -25.10 4.02 7.48
CA ASN A 414 -26.04 4.87 6.74
C ASN A 414 -26.01 6.32 7.22
N LEU A 415 -25.81 6.56 8.52
CA LEU A 415 -25.64 7.91 9.07
C LEU A 415 -24.32 8.55 8.63
N THR A 416 -23.19 7.84 8.63
CA THR A 416 -21.90 8.39 8.16
C THR A 416 -21.88 8.62 6.65
N ASN A 417 -22.45 7.70 5.85
CA ASN A 417 -22.68 7.90 4.40
C ASN A 417 -23.60 9.08 4.06
N ARG A 418 -24.41 9.56 5.02
CA ARG A 418 -25.23 10.77 4.87
C ARG A 418 -24.49 12.01 5.39
N PHE A 419 -23.74 11.89 6.48
CA PHE A 419 -22.90 12.94 7.04
C PHE A 419 -21.89 13.47 6.00
N SER A 420 -21.20 12.59 5.27
CA SER A 420 -20.25 12.93 4.21
C SER A 420 -20.87 13.66 3.01
N LYS A 421 -22.19 13.52 2.79
CA LYS A 421 -22.90 14.11 1.64
C LYS A 421 -23.66 15.40 1.96
N VAL A 422 -23.92 15.68 3.24
CA VAL A 422 -24.78 16.80 3.68
C VAL A 422 -23.98 17.95 4.28
N ASN A 423 -22.85 17.67 4.92
CA ASN A 423 -22.03 18.68 5.59
C ASN A 423 -21.00 19.33 4.66
N ARG A 424 -20.50 20.50 5.05
CA ARG A 424 -19.43 21.19 4.32
C ARG A 424 -18.07 20.63 4.72
N GLY A 425 -17.41 19.97 3.79
CA GLY A 425 -16.12 19.33 3.93
C GLY A 425 -16.02 18.18 2.93
N ASN A 426 -14.81 17.87 2.47
CA ASN A 426 -14.53 16.66 1.68
C ASN A 426 -13.15 16.13 2.07
N ASP A 427 -12.94 15.98 3.37
CA ASP A 427 -11.78 15.23 3.87
C ASP A 427 -11.95 13.74 3.55
N GLU A 428 -10.86 13.14 3.10
CA GLU A 428 -10.80 11.73 2.72
C GLU A 428 -11.24 10.81 3.87
N TYR A 429 -10.84 11.16 5.10
CA TYR A 429 -11.19 10.45 6.33
C TYR A 429 -12.70 10.28 6.53
N THR A 430 -13.50 11.32 6.31
CA THR A 430 -14.98 11.26 6.43
C THR A 430 -15.61 10.33 5.39
N ASN A 431 -15.04 10.21 4.19
CA ASN A 431 -15.48 9.25 3.18
C ASN A 431 -15.04 7.80 3.52
N ILE A 432 -13.92 7.64 4.23
CA ILE A 432 -13.35 6.37 4.68
C ILE A 432 -14.06 5.78 5.93
N LEU A 433 -14.62 6.64 6.77
CA LEU A 433 -15.24 6.28 8.05
C LEU A 433 -16.29 5.14 7.96
N PRO A 434 -17.21 5.06 6.97
CA PRO A 434 -18.17 3.95 6.86
C PRO A 434 -17.48 2.59 6.64
N ILE A 435 -16.40 2.56 5.86
CA ILE A 435 -15.60 1.36 5.61
C ILE A 435 -14.92 0.91 6.90
N LYS A 436 -14.28 1.83 7.62
CA LYS A 436 -13.59 1.54 8.88
C LYS A 436 -14.50 1.02 9.98
N ILE A 437 -15.68 1.62 10.14
CA ILE A 437 -16.72 1.16 11.09
C ILE A 437 -17.11 -0.29 10.79
N ARG A 438 -17.35 -0.62 9.51
CA ARG A 438 -17.62 -2.00 9.08
C ARG A 438 -16.44 -2.92 9.40
N GLN A 439 -15.24 -2.59 8.92
CA GLN A 439 -14.05 -3.42 9.09
C GLN A 439 -13.78 -3.78 10.56
N GLN A 440 -13.78 -2.80 11.46
CA GLN A 440 -13.44 -3.02 12.86
C GLN A 440 -14.51 -3.81 13.63
N ILE A 441 -15.80 -3.53 13.39
CA ILE A 441 -16.88 -4.24 14.07
C ILE A 441 -17.00 -5.69 13.58
N TYR A 442 -16.90 -5.92 12.27
CA TYR A 442 -16.94 -7.28 11.73
C TYR A 442 -15.67 -8.09 12.10
N ALA A 443 -14.51 -7.44 12.33
CA ALA A 443 -13.32 -8.10 12.88
C ALA A 443 -13.50 -8.50 14.36
N ALA A 444 -14.12 -7.64 15.16
CA ALA A 444 -14.47 -7.96 16.56
C ALA A 444 -15.48 -9.13 16.64
N LEU A 445 -16.51 -9.12 15.77
CA LEU A 445 -17.48 -10.21 15.67
C LEU A 445 -16.85 -11.52 15.17
N SER A 446 -16.00 -11.47 14.15
CA SER A 446 -15.18 -12.61 13.69
C SER A 446 -14.37 -13.26 14.82
N ASN A 447 -13.84 -12.45 15.75
CA ASN A 447 -12.95 -12.92 16.80
C ASN A 447 -13.63 -13.31 18.12
N ARG A 448 -14.83 -12.78 18.42
CA ARG A 448 -15.51 -13.01 19.71
C ARG A 448 -16.99 -13.41 19.61
N GLY A 449 -17.66 -13.08 18.51
CA GLY A 449 -19.05 -13.44 18.28
C GLY A 449 -19.20 -14.95 18.14
N PHE A 450 -20.24 -15.52 18.74
CA PHE A 450 -20.54 -16.96 18.75
C PHE A 450 -19.37 -17.86 19.24
N ALA A 451 -18.39 -17.30 19.96
CA ALA A 451 -17.25 -18.05 20.48
C ALA A 451 -17.67 -19.16 21.45
N ASN A 452 -18.80 -18.99 22.14
CA ASN A 452 -19.53 -20.11 22.71
C ASN A 452 -20.22 -20.91 21.59
N ARG A 453 -19.61 -22.04 21.20
CA ARG A 453 -20.17 -22.93 20.16
C ARG A 453 -21.53 -23.54 20.54
N ASP A 454 -21.95 -23.47 21.81
CA ASP A 454 -23.27 -23.92 22.27
C ASP A 454 -24.36 -22.84 22.18
N HIS A 455 -24.11 -21.76 21.42
CA HIS A 455 -25.14 -20.79 21.05
C HIS A 455 -26.34 -21.47 20.35
N PRO A 456 -27.60 -21.12 20.69
CA PRO A 456 -28.79 -21.81 20.17
C PRO A 456 -28.91 -21.86 18.64
N LEU A 457 -28.43 -20.84 17.92
CA LEU A 457 -28.41 -20.84 16.45
C LEU A 457 -27.54 -21.97 15.90
N ILE A 458 -26.33 -22.14 16.44
CA ILE A 458 -25.40 -23.19 16.00
C ILE A 458 -26.02 -24.56 16.30
N GLN A 459 -26.58 -24.76 17.50
CA GLN A 459 -27.24 -26.01 17.86
C GLN A 459 -28.42 -26.34 16.93
N LYS A 460 -29.26 -25.35 16.56
CA LYS A 460 -30.34 -25.51 15.57
C LYS A 460 -29.78 -25.92 14.21
N ILE A 461 -28.86 -25.14 13.63
CA ILE A 461 -28.34 -25.38 12.27
C ILE A 461 -27.61 -26.73 12.21
N VAL A 462 -26.85 -27.11 13.24
CA VAL A 462 -26.18 -28.42 13.31
C VAL A 462 -27.18 -29.58 13.33
N LYS A 463 -28.25 -29.49 14.14
CA LYS A 463 -29.32 -30.50 14.16
C LYS A 463 -29.97 -30.63 12.79
N ASP A 464 -30.42 -29.52 12.22
CA ASP A 464 -31.17 -29.49 10.97
C ASP A 464 -30.29 -29.91 9.76
N LEU A 465 -28.97 -29.65 9.83
CA LEU A 465 -27.97 -30.13 8.87
C LEU A 465 -27.75 -31.65 8.94
N LEU A 466 -27.73 -32.24 10.13
CA LEU A 466 -27.63 -33.71 10.27
C LEU A 466 -28.89 -34.38 9.75
N GLU A 467 -30.08 -33.85 10.10
CA GLU A 467 -31.36 -34.31 9.57
C GLU A 467 -31.50 -34.08 8.04
N LEU A 468 -30.81 -33.08 7.48
CA LEU A 468 -30.69 -32.89 6.03
C LEU A 468 -29.81 -33.98 5.39
N MET A 469 -28.68 -34.32 6.01
CA MET A 469 -27.72 -35.30 5.46
C MET A 469 -28.23 -36.74 5.52
N ASP A 470 -28.95 -37.11 6.58
CA ASP A 470 -29.51 -38.47 6.75
C ASP A 470 -30.57 -38.80 5.67
N LYS A 471 -31.15 -37.80 4.99
CA LYS A 471 -32.04 -38.00 3.82
C LYS A 471 -31.30 -38.59 2.62
N TYR A 472 -30.02 -38.23 2.44
CA TYR A 472 -29.22 -38.59 1.26
C TYR A 472 -28.29 -39.78 1.50
N ARG A 473 -27.82 -39.98 2.73
CA ARG A 473 -26.93 -41.09 3.09
C ARG A 473 -27.18 -41.61 4.50
N THR A 474 -27.01 -42.91 4.70
CA THR A 474 -26.90 -43.53 6.03
C THR A 474 -25.46 -43.95 6.27
N ILE A 475 -24.89 -43.55 7.42
CA ILE A 475 -23.55 -43.94 7.87
C ILE A 475 -23.69 -45.05 8.92
N GLU A 476 -23.12 -46.22 8.66
CA GLU A 476 -23.30 -47.39 9.53
C GLU A 476 -22.24 -47.50 10.63
N SER A 477 -21.10 -46.79 10.49
CA SER A 477 -20.02 -46.77 11.49
C SER A 477 -20.40 -45.95 12.72
N ASN A 478 -20.55 -46.61 13.87
CA ASN A 478 -20.84 -45.97 15.16
C ASN A 478 -19.76 -44.96 15.58
N GLN A 479 -18.49 -45.16 15.17
CA GLN A 479 -17.41 -44.20 15.45
C GLN A 479 -17.61 -42.89 14.67
N LYS A 480 -18.05 -42.95 13.41
CA LYS A 480 -18.40 -41.71 12.67
C LYS A 480 -19.65 -41.05 13.25
N LYS A 481 -20.66 -41.82 13.69
CA LYS A 481 -21.88 -41.26 14.30
C LYS A 481 -21.62 -40.36 15.51
N THR A 482 -20.60 -40.65 16.32
CA THR A 482 -20.24 -39.80 17.46
C THR A 482 -19.36 -38.60 17.09
N GLN A 483 -18.67 -38.63 15.94
CA GLN A 483 -17.81 -37.54 15.45
C GLN A 483 -18.59 -36.49 14.63
N LEU A 484 -19.55 -36.93 13.81
CA LEU A 484 -20.33 -36.10 12.89
C LEU A 484 -20.96 -34.84 13.52
N PRO A 485 -21.51 -34.84 14.75
CA PRO A 485 -22.05 -33.63 15.36
C PRO A 485 -20.98 -32.57 15.64
N SER A 486 -19.73 -32.97 15.93
CA SER A 486 -18.62 -32.03 16.11
C SER A 486 -18.11 -31.53 14.75
N GLU A 487 -17.98 -32.42 13.76
CA GLU A 487 -17.61 -32.04 12.38
C GLU A 487 -18.61 -30.99 11.83
N ALA A 488 -19.91 -31.22 12.03
CA ALA A 488 -20.98 -30.29 11.65
C ALA A 488 -20.93 -28.96 12.42
N LYS A 489 -20.64 -28.98 13.73
CA LYS A 489 -20.53 -27.78 14.59
C LYS A 489 -19.41 -26.86 14.14
N ASP A 490 -18.25 -27.43 13.83
CA ASP A 490 -17.07 -26.70 13.35
C ASP A 490 -17.28 -26.17 11.93
N LEU A 491 -17.91 -26.95 11.04
CA LEU A 491 -18.29 -26.55 9.68
C LEU A 491 -19.25 -25.34 9.68
N VAL A 492 -20.33 -25.40 10.48
CA VAL A 492 -21.31 -24.31 10.63
C VAL A 492 -20.64 -23.05 11.18
N TYR A 493 -19.83 -23.18 12.23
CA TYR A 493 -19.10 -22.06 12.82
C TYR A 493 -18.10 -21.43 11.85
N ARG A 494 -17.37 -22.23 11.05
CA ARG A 494 -16.42 -21.70 10.06
C ARG A 494 -17.13 -20.99 8.91
N ILE A 495 -18.21 -21.56 8.36
CA ILE A 495 -19.01 -20.88 7.31
C ILE A 495 -19.50 -19.51 7.81
N MET A 496 -20.06 -19.45 9.02
CA MET A 496 -20.47 -18.18 9.64
C MET A 496 -19.30 -17.20 9.80
N LYS A 497 -18.18 -17.65 10.38
CA LYS A 497 -17.01 -16.79 10.61
C LYS A 497 -16.37 -16.25 9.33
N LEU A 498 -16.32 -17.05 8.26
CA LEU A 498 -15.75 -16.60 6.98
C LEU A 498 -16.73 -15.71 6.20
N PHE A 499 -17.93 -16.23 5.94
CA PHE A 499 -18.85 -15.65 4.95
C PHE A 499 -19.82 -14.61 5.53
N HIS A 500 -20.13 -14.65 6.82
CA HIS A 500 -20.92 -13.60 7.49
C HIS A 500 -20.02 -12.56 8.20
N PHE A 501 -18.82 -12.94 8.66
CA PHE A 501 -17.91 -11.99 9.34
C PHE A 501 -16.69 -11.55 8.51
N ARG A 502 -15.70 -12.41 8.22
CA ARG A 502 -14.40 -11.98 7.64
C ARG A 502 -14.48 -11.43 6.21
N MET A 503 -15.45 -11.83 5.40
CA MET A 503 -15.70 -11.18 4.10
C MET A 503 -16.05 -9.69 4.25
N TYR A 504 -16.71 -9.31 5.35
CA TYR A 504 -17.03 -7.91 5.67
C TYR A 504 -15.90 -7.18 6.44
N THR A 505 -14.70 -7.77 6.57
CA THR A 505 -13.50 -7.05 7.06
C THR A 505 -12.56 -6.62 5.95
N GLN A 506 -12.86 -6.97 4.70
CA GLN A 506 -12.15 -6.51 3.51
C GLN A 506 -12.56 -5.06 3.15
N GLU A 507 -11.73 -4.33 2.42
CA GLU A 507 -12.01 -2.94 2.02
C GLU A 507 -13.27 -2.85 1.15
N LEU A 508 -13.36 -3.67 0.10
CA LEU A 508 -14.59 -3.97 -0.63
C LEU A 508 -15.11 -5.35 -0.21
N PRO A 509 -16.37 -5.50 0.26
CA PRO A 509 -16.94 -6.80 0.58
C PRO A 509 -17.00 -7.70 -0.67
N PRO A 510 -16.35 -8.88 -0.69
CA PRO A 510 -16.45 -9.79 -1.82
C PRO A 510 -17.84 -10.43 -1.89
N LYS A 511 -18.25 -10.89 -3.07
CA LYS A 511 -19.48 -11.66 -3.29
C LYS A 511 -19.18 -13.16 -3.36
N VAL A 512 -20.20 -13.96 -3.10
CA VAL A 512 -20.19 -15.43 -3.18
C VAL A 512 -20.91 -15.84 -4.46
N LEU A 513 -20.25 -16.55 -5.36
CA LEU A 513 -20.74 -16.83 -6.71
C LEU A 513 -20.75 -18.33 -7.00
N PHE A 514 -21.94 -18.90 -7.17
CA PHE A 514 -22.10 -20.25 -7.72
C PHE A 514 -22.41 -20.16 -9.21
N TYR A 515 -21.82 -21.08 -9.98
CA TYR A 515 -22.14 -21.29 -11.39
C TYR A 515 -23.12 -22.46 -11.55
N GLU A 516 -23.96 -22.39 -12.57
CA GLU A 516 -25.04 -23.34 -12.85
C GLU A 516 -24.59 -24.48 -13.77
N SER A 517 -25.33 -25.59 -13.76
CA SER A 517 -25.06 -26.69 -14.69
C SER A 517 -25.40 -26.26 -16.12
N GLY A 518 -24.42 -26.27 -17.02
CA GLY A 518 -24.50 -25.73 -18.38
C GLY A 518 -23.87 -24.34 -18.58
N ASP A 519 -23.35 -23.70 -17.53
CA ASP A 519 -22.48 -22.53 -17.70
C ASP A 519 -21.12 -22.97 -18.31
N ILE A 520 -20.44 -22.05 -18.99
CA ILE A 520 -19.13 -22.29 -19.62
C ILE A 520 -18.04 -22.34 -18.55
N PHE A 521 -17.07 -23.25 -18.67
CA PHE A 521 -15.88 -23.26 -17.83
C PHE A 521 -14.96 -22.07 -18.14
N ASP A 522 -14.53 -21.35 -17.10
CA ASP A 522 -13.56 -20.25 -17.18
C ASP A 522 -12.40 -20.53 -16.21
N ILE A 523 -11.21 -20.72 -16.76
CA ILE A 523 -9.99 -21.06 -16.02
C ILE A 523 -9.43 -19.90 -15.18
N GLU A 524 -9.84 -18.66 -15.39
CA GLU A 524 -9.42 -17.53 -14.55
C GLU A 524 -10.17 -17.52 -13.21
N ILE A 525 -11.45 -17.94 -13.21
CA ILE A 525 -12.36 -17.82 -12.05
C ILE A 525 -12.79 -19.18 -11.45
N MET A 526 -12.40 -20.29 -12.07
CA MET A 526 -12.75 -21.66 -11.66
C MET A 526 -11.54 -22.61 -11.67
N ASP A 527 -11.60 -23.67 -10.85
CA ASP A 527 -10.72 -24.85 -10.90
C ASP A 527 -11.55 -26.14 -11.01
N GLU A 528 -11.03 -27.12 -11.74
CA GLU A 528 -11.62 -28.45 -11.87
C GLU A 528 -11.26 -29.36 -10.68
N ILE A 529 -12.27 -30.02 -10.08
CA ILE A 529 -12.11 -30.92 -8.94
C ILE A 529 -11.59 -32.31 -9.37
N ILE A 530 -11.82 -32.70 -10.63
CA ILE A 530 -11.58 -34.07 -11.13
C ILE A 530 -11.12 -34.05 -12.59
N SER A 531 -9.81 -33.93 -12.81
CA SER A 531 -9.19 -34.09 -14.13
C SER A 531 -9.52 -35.45 -14.74
N SER A 532 -10.56 -35.42 -15.58
CA SER A 532 -11.21 -36.60 -16.17
C SER A 532 -11.72 -36.37 -17.59
N LEU A 533 -11.73 -35.10 -18.03
CA LEU A 533 -11.73 -34.72 -19.44
C LEU A 533 -10.28 -34.47 -19.86
N GLY A 534 -9.96 -34.69 -21.14
CA GLY A 534 -8.62 -34.47 -21.68
C GLY A 534 -8.42 -33.03 -22.14
N ASP A 535 -7.55 -32.83 -23.13
CA ASP A 535 -7.33 -31.53 -23.79
C ASP A 535 -8.51 -31.12 -24.72
N SER A 536 -9.76 -31.27 -24.25
CA SER A 536 -10.97 -30.85 -24.95
C SER A 536 -11.31 -29.39 -24.60
N GLU A 537 -11.14 -28.50 -25.58
CA GLU A 537 -11.20 -27.04 -25.38
C GLU A 537 -12.58 -26.52 -24.93
N GLU A 538 -13.68 -27.22 -25.25
CA GLU A 538 -15.04 -26.83 -24.86
C GLU A 538 -15.68 -27.78 -23.84
N CYS A 539 -15.72 -27.33 -22.57
CA CYS A 539 -16.35 -28.01 -21.46
C CYS A 539 -17.42 -27.13 -20.79
N ASP A 540 -18.60 -27.71 -20.53
CA ASP A 540 -19.64 -27.08 -19.72
C ASP A 540 -19.54 -27.57 -18.26
N ILE A 541 -20.02 -26.76 -17.31
CA ILE A 541 -20.08 -27.15 -15.90
C ILE A 541 -21.17 -28.21 -15.70
N GLU A 542 -20.82 -29.35 -15.10
CA GLU A 542 -21.77 -30.34 -14.62
C GLU A 542 -22.33 -29.95 -13.24
N ILE A 543 -21.44 -29.52 -12.33
CA ILE A 543 -21.81 -28.95 -11.02
C ILE A 543 -20.70 -28.05 -10.46
N CYS A 544 -21.07 -26.84 -10.02
CA CYS A 544 -20.24 -26.05 -9.10
C CYS A 544 -20.44 -26.57 -7.66
N ALA A 545 -19.39 -27.12 -7.05
CA ALA A 545 -19.43 -27.72 -5.71
C ALA A 545 -19.18 -26.69 -4.60
N PHE A 546 -18.31 -25.72 -4.87
CA PHE A 546 -17.93 -24.65 -3.94
C PHE A 546 -17.85 -23.33 -4.71
N PRO A 547 -18.37 -22.21 -4.16
CA PRO A 547 -18.50 -20.97 -4.91
C PRO A 547 -17.16 -20.24 -5.07
N ALA A 548 -17.07 -19.40 -6.11
CA ALA A 548 -16.03 -18.38 -6.16
C ALA A 548 -16.30 -17.29 -5.12
N VAL A 549 -15.23 -16.67 -4.64
CA VAL A 549 -15.26 -15.50 -3.77
C VAL A 549 -14.48 -14.39 -4.47
N ALA A 550 -15.16 -13.34 -4.91
CA ALA A 550 -14.58 -12.30 -5.77
C ALA A 550 -15.12 -10.90 -5.44
N ILE A 551 -14.29 -9.88 -5.65
CA ILE A 551 -14.66 -8.47 -5.65
C ILE A 551 -15.13 -8.13 -7.07
N MET A 552 -16.28 -7.47 -7.21
CA MET A 552 -16.87 -7.10 -8.50
C MET A 552 -16.45 -5.67 -8.88
N MET A 553 -16.18 -5.40 -10.17
CA MET A 553 -15.94 -4.03 -10.64
C MET A 553 -17.22 -3.16 -10.60
N ASN A 554 -18.38 -3.78 -10.81
CA ASN A 554 -19.69 -3.11 -10.72
C ASN A 554 -20.70 -4.03 -10.03
N ASP A 555 -21.54 -3.46 -9.16
CA ASP A 555 -22.51 -4.22 -8.38
C ASP A 555 -23.56 -4.95 -9.23
N ASN A 556 -23.85 -4.41 -10.43
CA ASN A 556 -24.89 -4.88 -11.35
C ASN A 556 -24.41 -5.89 -12.40
N SER A 557 -23.11 -6.23 -12.46
CA SER A 557 -22.54 -7.12 -13.47
C SER A 557 -21.97 -8.40 -12.85
N ASN A 558 -22.60 -9.54 -13.09
CA ASN A 558 -22.19 -10.83 -12.50
C ASN A 558 -20.85 -11.39 -13.05
N TYR A 559 -20.33 -10.82 -14.13
CA TYR A 559 -19.21 -11.35 -14.93
C TYR A 559 -18.04 -10.36 -15.08
N SER A 560 -17.92 -9.35 -14.20
CA SER A 560 -16.83 -8.39 -14.22
C SER A 560 -16.19 -8.29 -12.83
N TYR A 561 -15.03 -8.90 -12.68
CA TYR A 561 -14.31 -9.07 -11.43
C TYR A 561 -13.14 -8.10 -11.36
N ASP A 562 -13.03 -7.39 -10.24
CA ASP A 562 -11.85 -6.58 -9.90
C ASP A 562 -10.75 -7.50 -9.36
N ARG A 563 -11.14 -8.47 -8.53
CA ARG A 563 -10.22 -9.44 -7.93
C ARG A 563 -10.91 -10.73 -7.50
N VAL A 564 -10.45 -11.87 -8.01
CA VAL A 564 -10.78 -13.19 -7.43
C VAL A 564 -9.93 -13.40 -6.16
N ILE A 565 -10.58 -13.79 -5.06
CA ILE A 565 -9.93 -14.19 -3.80
C ILE A 565 -9.87 -15.71 -3.69
N THR A 566 -10.89 -16.42 -4.17
CA THR A 566 -10.87 -17.88 -4.29
C THR A 566 -11.73 -18.28 -5.48
N LYS A 567 -11.23 -19.20 -6.31
CA LYS A 567 -11.95 -19.69 -7.49
C LYS A 567 -13.08 -20.66 -7.12
N ALA A 568 -14.11 -20.71 -7.97
CA ALA A 568 -15.14 -21.73 -7.86
C ALA A 568 -14.54 -23.11 -8.14
N GLN A 569 -15.12 -24.13 -7.52
CA GLN A 569 -14.64 -25.52 -7.64
C GLN A 569 -15.71 -26.30 -8.40
N VAL A 570 -15.38 -26.79 -9.59
CA VAL A 570 -16.34 -27.38 -10.53
C VAL A 570 -16.02 -28.82 -10.89
N ILE A 571 -17.05 -29.60 -11.20
CA ILE A 571 -16.92 -30.80 -12.04
C ILE A 571 -17.46 -30.41 -13.41
N LEU A 572 -16.72 -30.81 -14.45
CA LEU A 572 -17.02 -30.52 -15.85
C LEU A 572 -17.72 -31.71 -16.54
N ARG A 573 -18.39 -31.41 -17.65
CA ARG A 573 -18.81 -32.40 -18.66
C ARG A 573 -18.38 -31.91 -20.05
N PRO A 574 -18.24 -32.81 -21.04
CA PRO A 574 -18.11 -32.39 -22.43
C PRO A 574 -19.32 -31.55 -22.83
N ARG A 575 -19.10 -30.48 -23.60
CA ARG A 575 -20.18 -29.81 -24.32
C ARG A 575 -20.85 -30.79 -25.28
N VAL A 576 -22.17 -30.68 -25.44
CA VAL A 576 -22.93 -31.48 -26.42
C VAL A 576 -23.47 -30.53 -27.48
N ASP A 577 -22.71 -30.39 -28.57
CA ASP A 577 -23.16 -29.59 -29.72
C ASP A 577 -24.32 -30.28 -30.42
N TYR A 578 -25.44 -29.56 -30.55
CA TYR A 578 -26.65 -30.04 -31.21
C TYR A 578 -26.55 -30.04 -32.75
N ALA A 579 -25.35 -29.88 -33.32
CA ALA A 579 -25.11 -29.73 -34.75
C ALA A 579 -25.40 -31.01 -35.56
N ASP A 580 -25.00 -32.18 -35.05
CA ASP A 580 -24.95 -33.43 -35.83
C ASP A 580 -26.27 -34.23 -35.88
N ASN A 581 -27.38 -33.70 -35.36
CA ASN A 581 -28.70 -34.35 -35.43
C ASN A 581 -29.50 -34.03 -36.71
N PHE A 582 -28.84 -33.52 -37.76
CA PHE A 582 -29.43 -33.26 -39.08
C PHE A 582 -28.55 -33.79 -40.23
N SER A 583 -28.43 -35.12 -40.33
CA SER A 583 -27.84 -35.84 -41.47
C SER A 583 -28.65 -37.09 -41.83
#